data_AF-A0A1W9R2J1-F1
#
_entry.id   AF-A0A1W9R2J1-F1
#
_cell.length_a   1.000
_cell.length_b   1.000
_cell.length_c   1.000
_cell.angle_alpha   90.00
_cell.angle_beta   90.00
_cell.angle_gamma   90.00
#
_symmetry.space_group_name_H-M   'P 1'
#
loop_
_entity.id
_entity.type
_entity.pdbx_description
1 polymer ?
#
loop_
_entity_poly.entity_id
_entity_poly.type
_entity_poly.pdbx_seq_one_letter_code
_entity_poly.pdbx_strand_id
1 'polypeptide(L)'
;MAEGLLFYFRLIFTFAIIMLDLRTQLSNYLFWDVDINDIDWDKNASYVIERVFSRGMWEDFKVVLDYYGKSRIKEIIIKLRYLDKRTLHFCSVYFDIPLNKFRCYNIRQSNRLHWNY
;
A
#
# COMPACT_ATOMS: atom_id res chain seq x y z
N MET A 1 20.28 20.83 32.76
CA MET A 1 18.98 21.21 32.13
C MET A 1 18.88 20.77 30.66
N ALA A 2 19.97 20.78 29.87
CA ALA A 2 19.95 20.35 28.46
C ALA A 2 19.83 18.82 28.24
N GLU A 3 20.30 18.00 29.19
CA GLU A 3 20.32 16.53 29.05
C GLU A 3 18.91 15.90 29.03
N GLY A 4 17.96 16.49 29.75
CA GLY A 4 16.56 16.03 29.75
C GLY A 4 15.85 16.25 28.42
N LEU A 5 16.16 17.36 27.72
CA LEU A 5 15.63 17.66 26.40
C LEU A 5 16.21 16.73 25.32
N LEU A 6 17.51 16.43 25.39
CA LEU A 6 18.16 15.47 24.48
C LEU A 6 17.68 14.04 24.72
N PHE A 7 17.41 13.65 25.96
CA PHE A 7 16.80 12.36 26.28
C PHE A 7 15.37 12.27 25.74
N TYR A 8 14.56 13.31 25.93
CA TYR A 8 13.20 13.37 25.39
C TYR A 8 13.19 13.37 23.86
N PHE A 9 14.10 14.10 23.22
CA PHE A 9 14.28 14.06 21.76
C PHE A 9 14.71 12.67 21.29
N ARG A 10 15.66 12.02 21.96
CA ARG A 10 16.08 10.64 21.64
C ARG A 10 14.95 9.64 21.85
N LEU A 11 14.18 9.77 22.92
CA LEU A 11 13.04 8.91 23.23
C LEU A 11 11.92 9.09 22.21
N ILE A 12 11.59 10.33 21.83
CA ILE A 12 10.63 10.60 20.75
C ILE A 12 11.14 10.06 19.43
N PHE A 13 12.42 10.27 19.13
CA PHE A 13 13.00 9.84 17.86
C PHE A 13 13.03 8.31 17.76
N THR A 14 13.38 7.59 18.83
CA THR A 14 13.31 6.12 18.84
C THR A 14 11.86 5.62 18.84
N PHE A 15 10.94 6.24 19.57
CA PHE A 15 9.53 5.87 19.56
C PHE A 15 8.87 6.16 18.18
N ALA A 16 9.27 7.24 17.52
CA ALA A 16 8.87 7.56 16.15
C ALA A 16 9.45 6.58 15.14
N ILE A 17 10.70 6.14 15.30
CA ILE A 17 11.31 5.09 14.46
C ILE A 17 10.59 3.75 14.64
N ILE A 18 10.24 3.36 15.87
CA ILE A 18 9.48 2.13 16.16
C ILE A 18 8.05 2.23 15.59
N MET A 19 7.42 3.40 15.64
CA MET A 19 6.11 3.66 15.04
C MET A 19 6.14 3.77 13.50
N LEU A 20 7.32 3.88 12.87
CA LEU A 20 7.45 4.00 11.41
C LEU A 20 7.90 2.71 10.71
N ASP A 21 8.25 1.65 11.46
CA ASP A 21 8.73 0.41 10.84
C ASP A 21 7.57 -0.44 10.31
N LEU A 22 7.22 -0.22 9.03
CA LEU A 22 6.24 -1.00 8.27
C LEU A 22 6.43 -2.52 8.40
N ARG A 23 7.68 -2.99 8.57
CA ARG A 23 8.03 -4.40 8.70
C ARG A 23 7.29 -5.09 9.85
N THR A 24 7.14 -4.38 10.97
CA THR A 24 6.57 -4.94 12.20
C THR A 24 5.05 -4.75 12.29
N GLN A 25 4.50 -3.85 11.47
CA GLN A 25 3.09 -3.49 11.49
C GLN A 25 2.28 -4.21 10.41
N LEU A 26 2.93 -4.66 9.34
CA LEU A 26 2.29 -5.45 8.28
C LEU A 26 2.31 -6.94 8.63
N SER A 27 1.25 -7.62 8.21
CA SER A 27 1.10 -9.05 8.38
C SER A 27 2.18 -9.83 7.60
N ASN A 28 2.93 -10.70 8.29
CA ASN A 28 4.05 -11.46 7.70
C ASN A 28 3.68 -12.28 6.45
N TYR A 29 2.44 -12.81 6.39
CA TYR A 29 1.98 -13.61 5.25
C TYR A 29 1.92 -12.79 3.95
N LEU A 30 1.91 -11.45 4.01
CA LEU A 30 1.92 -10.59 2.83
C LEU A 30 3.21 -10.68 2.04
N PHE A 31 4.30 -11.14 2.64
CA PHE A 31 5.64 -11.19 2.04
C PHE A 31 6.23 -12.61 2.10
N TRP A 32 5.40 -13.65 2.04
CA TRP A 32 5.85 -15.05 2.15
C TRP A 32 6.88 -15.48 1.09
N ASP A 33 6.98 -14.75 -0.02
CA ASP A 33 7.82 -15.03 -1.19
C ASP A 33 9.06 -14.12 -1.29
N VAL A 34 9.23 -13.15 -0.38
CA VAL A 34 10.32 -12.17 -0.42
C VAL A 34 10.86 -11.93 0.98
N ASP A 35 12.18 -11.80 1.14
CA ASP A 35 12.72 -11.32 2.40
C ASP A 35 12.31 -9.87 2.60
N ILE A 36 11.49 -9.62 3.63
CA ILE A 36 11.03 -8.29 3.99
C ILE A 36 12.21 -7.35 4.30
N ASN A 37 13.40 -7.87 4.64
CA ASN A 37 14.63 -7.08 4.88
C ASN A 37 15.17 -6.43 3.62
N ASP A 38 14.88 -7.01 2.45
CA ASP A 38 15.34 -6.52 1.16
C ASP A 38 14.36 -5.52 0.52
N ILE A 39 13.20 -5.28 1.16
CA ILE A 39 12.19 -4.35 0.66
C ILE A 39 12.59 -2.91 1.00
N ASP A 40 12.90 -2.13 -0.03
CA ASP A 40 13.01 -0.68 0.07
C ASP A 40 11.60 -0.08 -0.01
N TRP A 41 11.04 0.30 1.14
CA TRP A 41 9.65 0.77 1.24
C TRP A 41 9.33 1.95 0.30
N ASP A 42 10.31 2.79 -0.02
CA ASP A 42 10.08 3.92 -0.92
C ASP A 42 10.11 3.46 -2.39
N LYS A 43 11.15 2.73 -2.79
CA LYS A 43 11.32 2.29 -4.19
C LYS A 43 10.35 1.19 -4.58
N ASN A 44 9.98 0.31 -3.65
CA ASN A 44 9.07 -0.80 -3.85
C ASN A 44 7.62 -0.47 -3.49
N ALA A 45 7.27 0.81 -3.28
CA ALA A 45 5.94 1.25 -2.87
C ALA A 45 4.80 0.64 -3.71
N SER A 46 4.96 0.56 -5.05
CA SER A 46 3.95 -0.05 -5.92
C SER A 46 3.69 -1.52 -5.60
N TYR A 47 4.76 -2.28 -5.32
CA TYR A 47 4.66 -3.69 -4.96
C TYR A 47 3.98 -3.87 -3.60
N VAL A 48 4.39 -3.08 -2.60
CA VAL A 48 3.84 -3.13 -1.23
C VAL A 48 2.35 -2.76 -1.23
N ILE A 49 1.99 -1.67 -1.89
CA ILE A 49 0.60 -1.21 -2.00
C ILE A 49 -0.26 -2.26 -2.73
N GLU A 50 0.20 -2.78 -3.88
CA GLU A 50 -0.54 -3.83 -4.61
C GLU A 50 -0.76 -5.08 -3.74
N ARG A 51 0.27 -5.51 -3.00
CA ARG A 51 0.22 -6.64 -2.07
C ARG A 51 -0.83 -6.45 -0.99
N VAL A 52 -0.78 -5.32 -0.28
CA VAL A 52 -1.69 -5.00 0.82
C VAL A 52 -3.11 -4.86 0.32
N PHE A 53 -3.33 -4.18 -0.80
CA PHE A 53 -4.68 -4.03 -1.36
C PHE A 53 -5.28 -5.34 -1.84
N SER A 54 -4.46 -6.28 -2.33
CA SER A 54 -4.95 -7.55 -2.87
C SER A 54 -5.13 -8.64 -1.82
N ARG A 55 -4.33 -8.61 -0.74
CA ARG A 55 -4.23 -9.73 0.23
C ARG A 55 -4.23 -9.29 1.70
N GLY A 56 -4.11 -7.99 1.98
CA GLY A 56 -4.06 -7.44 3.33
C GLY A 56 -5.40 -7.43 4.03
N MET A 57 -5.35 -7.37 5.35
CA MET A 57 -6.48 -7.09 6.21
C MET A 57 -6.68 -5.57 6.34
N TRP A 58 -7.74 -5.18 7.05
CA TRP A 58 -8.08 -3.78 7.24
C TRP A 58 -6.98 -3.02 8.00
N GLU A 59 -6.32 -3.68 8.94
CA GLU A 59 -5.20 -3.17 9.71
C GLU A 59 -4.01 -2.85 8.80
N ASP A 60 -3.64 -3.77 7.90
CA ASP A 60 -2.56 -3.56 6.93
C ASP A 60 -2.88 -2.38 5.99
N PHE A 61 -4.14 -2.25 5.58
CA PHE A 61 -4.61 -1.14 4.75
C PHE A 61 -4.41 0.20 5.46
N LYS A 62 -4.77 0.30 6.75
CA LYS A 62 -4.57 1.53 7.53
C LYS A 62 -3.09 1.88 7.65
N VAL A 63 -2.25 0.89 7.96
CA VAL A 63 -0.79 1.06 8.07
C VAL A 63 -0.20 1.63 6.77
N VAL A 64 -0.58 1.06 5.62
CA VAL A 64 -0.14 1.57 4.30
C VAL A 64 -0.70 2.96 4.02
N LEU A 65 -1.97 3.23 4.38
CA LEU A 65 -2.60 4.53 4.19
C LEU A 65 -1.90 5.62 4.99
N ASP A 66 -1.56 5.35 6.25
CA ASP A 66 -0.89 6.27 7.15
C ASP A 66 0.56 6.52 6.71
N TYR A 67 1.27 5.47 6.25
CA TYR A 67 2.66 5.57 5.83
C TYR A 67 2.85 6.29 4.49
N TYR A 68 2.15 5.85 3.43
CA TYR A 68 2.36 6.42 2.08
C TYR A 68 1.49 7.65 1.83
N GLY A 69 0.39 7.81 2.58
CA GLY A 69 -0.58 8.86 2.38
C GLY A 69 -1.50 8.62 1.19
N LYS A 70 -2.70 9.21 1.28
CA LYS A 70 -3.77 9.03 0.28
C LYS A 70 -3.33 9.41 -1.14
N SER A 71 -2.61 10.52 -1.31
CA SER A 71 -2.21 11.04 -2.62
C SER A 71 -1.27 10.10 -3.37
N ARG A 72 -0.21 9.63 -2.71
CA ARG A 72 0.76 8.70 -3.31
C ARG A 72 0.11 7.36 -3.67
N ILE A 73 -0.76 6.86 -2.81
CA ILE A 73 -1.51 5.62 -3.09
C ILE A 73 -2.39 5.81 -4.33
N LYS A 74 -3.13 6.92 -4.45
CA LYS A 74 -3.95 7.22 -5.64
C LYS A 74 -3.12 7.18 -6.93
N GLU A 75 -1.94 7.79 -6.93
CA GLU A 75 -1.05 7.83 -8.11
C GLU A 75 -0.55 6.45 -8.53
N ILE A 76 -0.35 5.56 -7.57
CA ILE A 76 0.13 4.19 -7.77
C ILE A 76 -1.01 3.27 -8.23
N ILE A 77 -2.14 3.24 -7.50
CA ILE A 77 -3.23 2.28 -7.77
C ILE A 77 -3.83 2.43 -9.17
N ILE A 78 -3.90 3.66 -9.71
CA ILE A 78 -4.42 3.89 -11.07
C ILE A 78 -3.50 3.31 -12.15
N LYS A 79 -2.20 3.13 -11.85
CA LYS A 79 -1.18 2.61 -12.78
C LYS A 79 -0.97 1.10 -12.67
N LEU A 80 -1.51 0.46 -11.63
CA LEU A 80 -1.36 -0.98 -11.41
C LEU A 80 -1.89 -1.79 -12.60
N ARG A 81 -1.18 -2.87 -12.92
CA ARG A 81 -1.52 -3.75 -14.04
C ARG A 81 -2.72 -4.63 -13.72
N TYR A 82 -2.88 -4.97 -12.44
CA TYR A 82 -3.93 -5.84 -11.96
C TYR A 82 -4.45 -5.39 -10.60
N LEU A 83 -5.76 -5.52 -10.42
CA LEU A 83 -6.49 -5.49 -9.15
C LEU A 83 -7.68 -6.42 -9.36
N ASP A 84 -8.07 -7.25 -8.39
CA ASP A 84 -9.31 -8.01 -8.55
C ASP A 84 -10.52 -7.06 -8.61
N LYS A 85 -11.67 -7.56 -9.09
CA LYS A 85 -12.86 -6.73 -9.29
C LYS A 85 -13.32 -6.07 -7.99
N ARG A 86 -13.32 -6.79 -6.87
CA ARG A 86 -13.80 -6.28 -5.59
C ARG A 86 -12.90 -5.16 -5.10
N THR A 87 -11.58 -5.36 -5.10
CA THR A 87 -10.60 -4.36 -4.68
C THR A 87 -10.62 -3.12 -5.57
N LEU A 88 -10.76 -3.29 -6.89
CA LEU A 88 -10.89 -2.18 -7.83
C LEU A 88 -12.10 -1.29 -7.50
N HIS A 89 -13.28 -1.90 -7.31
CA HIS A 89 -14.49 -1.15 -6.96
C HIS A 89 -14.37 -0.48 -5.59
N PHE A 90 -13.78 -1.17 -4.60
CA PHE A 90 -13.46 -0.56 -3.31
C PHE A 90 -12.59 0.68 -3.45
N CYS A 91 -11.50 0.60 -4.23
CA CYS A 91 -10.62 1.74 -4.50
C CYS A 91 -11.35 2.89 -5.19
N SER A 92 -12.20 2.58 -6.17
CA SER A 92 -13.00 3.58 -6.88
C SER A 92 -13.87 4.41 -5.93
N VAL A 93 -14.56 3.73 -5.00
CA VAL A 93 -15.41 4.39 -4.00
C VAL A 93 -14.58 5.12 -2.94
N TYR A 94 -13.57 4.47 -2.37
CA TYR A 94 -12.79 5.03 -1.25
C TYR A 94 -11.96 6.26 -1.65
N PHE A 95 -11.39 6.24 -2.85
CA PHE A 95 -10.56 7.34 -3.35
C PHE A 95 -11.33 8.34 -4.21
N ASP A 96 -12.62 8.11 -4.46
CA ASP A 96 -13.46 8.89 -5.37
C ASP A 96 -12.80 9.03 -6.75
N ILE A 97 -12.51 7.88 -7.37
CA ILE A 97 -11.86 7.79 -8.68
C ILE A 97 -12.76 6.98 -9.61
N PRO A 98 -13.14 7.49 -10.79
CA PRO A 98 -13.96 6.73 -11.74
C PRO A 98 -13.18 5.53 -12.32
N LEU A 99 -13.87 4.40 -12.53
CA LEU A 99 -13.27 3.12 -12.96
C LEU A 99 -12.41 3.22 -14.22
N ASN A 100 -12.80 4.09 -15.17
CA ASN A 100 -12.07 4.32 -16.42
C ASN A 100 -10.69 4.97 -16.25
N LYS A 101 -10.33 5.44 -15.05
CA LYS A 101 -8.99 5.96 -14.76
C LYS A 101 -8.02 4.86 -14.35
N PHE A 102 -8.50 3.69 -13.96
CA PHE A 102 -7.65 2.57 -13.59
C PHE A 102 -7.17 1.83 -14.85
N ARG A 103 -5.84 1.72 -15.01
CA ARG A 103 -5.21 0.99 -16.11
C ARG A 103 -5.74 -0.44 -16.23
N CYS A 104 -5.84 -1.16 -15.11
CA CYS A 104 -6.30 -2.54 -15.07
C CYS A 104 -7.78 -2.71 -15.44
N TYR A 105 -8.60 -1.65 -15.34
CA TYR A 105 -9.99 -1.67 -15.80
C TYR A 105 -10.06 -1.55 -17.33
N ASN A 106 -9.35 -0.56 -17.89
CA ASN A 106 -9.34 -0.33 -19.34
C ASN A 106 -8.78 -1.53 -20.11
N ILE A 107 -7.71 -2.16 -19.61
CA ILE A 107 -7.14 -3.37 -20.21
C ILE A 107 -8.16 -4.52 -20.25
N ARG A 108 -8.94 -4.71 -19.18
CA ARG A 108 -10.01 -5.73 -19.15
C ARG A 108 -11.14 -5.43 -20.13
N GLN A 109 -11.48 -4.15 -20.33
CA GLN A 109 -12.51 -3.73 -21.27
C GLN A 109 -12.07 -3.84 -22.74
N SER A 110 -10.79 -3.58 -23.04
CA SER A 110 -10.23 -3.74 -24.39
C SER A 110 -10.07 -5.21 -24.76
N ASN A 111 -9.74 -6.06 -23.78
CA ASN A 111 -9.54 -7.49 -23.97
C ASN A 111 -10.85 -8.25 -23.75
N ARG A 112 -11.92 -7.88 -24.46
CA ARG A 112 -13.15 -8.68 -24.45
C ARG A 112 -12.80 -10.07 -24.99
N LEU A 113 -12.87 -11.08 -24.12
CA LEU A 113 -12.78 -12.49 -24.53
C LEU A 113 -13.81 -12.68 -25.65
N HIS A 114 -13.33 -12.98 -26.85
CA HIS A 114 -14.20 -13.18 -28.01
C HIS A 114 -15.08 -14.43 -27.86
N TRP A 115 -14.73 -15.32 -26.92
CA TRP A 115 -15.45 -16.55 -26.65
C TRP A 115 -15.57 -16.74 -25.13
N ASN A 116 -16.80 -16.73 -24.64
CA ASN A 116 -17.15 -17.29 -23.33
C ASN A 116 -17.58 -18.74 -23.60
N TYR A 117 -16.78 -19.73 -23.20
CA TYR A 117 -17.14 -21.14 -23.20
C TYR A 117 -17.81 -21.52 -21.89
#